data_AF-A0A958NWX5-F1
#
_entry.id   AF-A0A958NWX5-F1
#
_cell.length_a   1.000
_cell.length_b   1.000
_cell.length_c   1.000
_cell.angle_alpha   90.00
_cell.angle_beta   90.00
_cell.angle_gamma   90.00
#
_symmetry.space_group_name_H-M   'P 1'
#
loop_
_entity.id
_entity.type
_entity.pdbx_description
1 polymer ?
#
loop_
_entity_poly.entity_id
_entity_poly.type
_entity_poly.pdbx_seq_one_letter_code
_entity_poly.pdbx_strand_id
1 'polypeptide(L)'
;MEELLGYLKLKNQYFEKFLKVTRQFLQCSDEQKWNDISFFVDNRERILNIIRYFDHKIARLFNAQQMASVDVVRYRPEVKKLLQDRERLAKKIVKLDLELISTIDEMKSETIGELKRSLDSKRQLKSFDVSSEPLVSSHKPRKTA
;
A
#
# COMPACT_ATOMS: atom_id res chain seq x y z
N MET A 1 -20.12 -19.90 -23.94
CA MET A 1 -20.44 -19.60 -22.53
C MET A 1 -19.39 -20.09 -21.54
N GLU A 2 -18.81 -21.27 -21.76
CA GLU A 2 -17.75 -21.81 -20.90
C GLU A 2 -16.52 -20.90 -20.81
N GLU A 3 -16.10 -20.29 -21.93
CA GLU A 3 -14.98 -19.34 -21.94
C GLU A 3 -15.23 -18.12 -21.04
N LEU A 4 -16.44 -17.57 -21.06
CA LEU A 4 -16.84 -16.45 -20.19
C LEU A 4 -16.76 -16.84 -18.71
N LEU A 5 -17.27 -18.03 -18.36
CA LEU A 5 -17.16 -18.57 -17.01
C LEU A 5 -15.70 -18.79 -16.60
N GLY A 6 -14.86 -19.25 -17.53
CA GLY A 6 -13.43 -19.38 -17.33
C GLY A 6 -12.79 -18.03 -16.95
N TYR A 7 -13.04 -16.97 -17.71
CA TYR A 7 -12.51 -15.65 -17.39
C TYR A 7 -13.08 -15.07 -16.09
N LEU A 8 -14.37 -15.29 -15.78
CA LEU A 8 -14.96 -14.85 -14.52
C LEU A 8 -14.31 -15.55 -13.30
N LYS A 9 -14.03 -16.86 -13.41
CA LYS A 9 -13.32 -17.65 -12.39
C LYS A 9 -11.88 -17.16 -12.22
N LEU A 10 -11.12 -17.03 -13.31
CA LEU A 10 -9.75 -16.55 -13.30
C LEU A 10 -9.68 -15.14 -12.69
N LYS A 11 -10.58 -14.23 -13.09
CA LYS A 11 -10.66 -12.89 -12.51
C LYS A 11 -10.81 -12.95 -10.99
N ASN A 12 -11.68 -13.81 -10.46
CA ASN A 12 -11.87 -13.96 -9.01
C ASN A 12 -10.62 -14.52 -8.31
N GLN A 13 -9.89 -15.46 -8.93
CA GLN A 13 -8.60 -15.94 -8.39
C GLN A 13 -7.56 -14.82 -8.28
N TYR A 14 -7.54 -13.87 -9.23
CA TYR A 14 -6.64 -12.71 -9.13
C TYR A 14 -7.10 -11.70 -8.07
N PHE A 15 -8.40 -11.57 -7.79
CA PHE A 15 -8.87 -10.83 -6.61
C PHE A 15 -8.41 -11.48 -5.30
N GLU A 16 -8.44 -12.81 -5.20
CA GLU A 16 -7.89 -13.53 -4.04
C GLU A 16 -6.39 -13.34 -3.91
N LYS A 17 -5.65 -13.37 -5.02
CA LYS A 17 -4.21 -13.08 -5.03
C LYS A 17 -3.91 -11.66 -4.59
N PHE A 18 -4.67 -10.67 -5.08
CA PHE A 18 -4.54 -9.28 -4.68
C PHE A 18 -4.74 -9.11 -3.16
N LEU A 19 -5.83 -9.69 -2.65
CA LEU A 19 -6.14 -9.73 -1.23
C LEU A 19 -5.02 -10.39 -0.40
N LYS A 20 -4.46 -11.50 -0.89
CA LYS A 20 -3.38 -12.24 -0.21
C LYS A 20 -2.11 -11.39 -0.12
N VAL A 21 -1.73 -10.71 -1.20
CA VAL A 21 -0.54 -9.84 -1.22
C VAL A 21 -0.67 -8.71 -0.20
N THR A 22 -1.83 -8.04 -0.12
CA THR A 22 -2.07 -7.01 0.90
C THR A 22 -1.98 -7.56 2.32
N ARG A 23 -2.57 -8.73 2.59
CA ARG A 23 -2.48 -9.36 3.92
C ARG A 23 -1.06 -9.73 4.30
N GLN A 24 -0.31 -10.33 3.39
CA GLN A 24 1.08 -10.71 3.65
C GLN A 24 1.94 -9.50 3.96
N PHE A 25 1.77 -8.41 3.19
CA PHE A 25 2.45 -7.16 3.48
C PHE A 25 2.08 -6.63 4.87
N LEU A 26 0.79 -6.61 5.22
CA LEU A 26 0.33 -6.18 6.55
C LEU A 26 0.90 -7.04 7.69
N GLN A 27 1.03 -8.36 7.49
CA GLN A 27 1.52 -9.31 8.49
C GLN A 27 3.04 -9.28 8.71
N CYS A 28 3.83 -8.73 7.79
CA CYS A 28 5.25 -8.51 8.05
C CYS A 28 5.39 -7.50 9.21
N SER A 29 6.06 -7.90 10.29
CA SER A 29 6.11 -7.18 11.57
C SER A 29 7.36 -6.34 11.78
N ASP A 30 8.33 -6.39 10.87
CA ASP A 30 9.64 -5.79 11.10
C ASP A 30 9.76 -4.40 10.47
N GLU A 31 10.57 -3.53 11.08
CA GLU A 31 10.92 -2.18 10.57
C GLU A 31 11.40 -2.21 9.10
N GLN A 32 11.95 -3.34 8.65
CA GLN A 32 12.38 -3.56 7.27
C GLN A 32 11.23 -3.73 6.27
N LYS A 33 9.99 -3.95 6.71
CA LYS A 33 8.81 -4.10 5.84
C LYS A 33 8.65 -2.96 4.84
N TRP A 34 9.00 -1.76 5.25
CA TRP A 34 8.86 -0.57 4.41
C TRP A 34 9.92 -0.47 3.30
N ASN A 35 11.04 -1.18 3.43
CA ASN A 35 12.05 -1.26 2.37
C ASN A 35 11.49 -1.98 1.13
N ASP A 36 10.55 -2.90 1.33
CA ASP A 36 9.91 -3.67 0.26
C ASP A 36 8.62 -3.03 -0.28
N ILE A 37 8.30 -1.78 0.11
CA ILE A 37 7.06 -1.13 -0.33
C ILE A 37 6.97 -1.00 -1.87
N SER A 38 8.10 -0.74 -2.54
CA SER A 38 8.15 -0.67 -4.00
C SER A 38 7.79 -2.01 -4.63
N PHE A 39 8.38 -3.11 -4.15
CA PHE A 39 8.06 -4.46 -4.62
C PHE A 39 6.59 -4.82 -4.37
N PHE A 40 6.06 -4.44 -3.21
CA PHE A 40 4.64 -4.62 -2.90
C PHE A 40 3.72 -3.88 -3.87
N VAL A 41 4.02 -2.61 -4.16
CA VAL A 41 3.25 -1.78 -5.11
C VAL A 41 3.32 -2.37 -6.52
N ASP A 42 4.51 -2.73 -7.00
CA ASP A 42 4.71 -3.31 -8.33
C ASP A 42 3.93 -4.63 -8.50
N ASN A 43 3.96 -5.49 -7.48
CA ASN A 43 3.22 -6.74 -7.49
C ASN A 43 1.70 -6.50 -7.54
N ARG A 44 1.20 -5.53 -6.78
CA ARG A 44 -0.22 -5.13 -6.82
C ARG A 44 -0.61 -4.59 -8.20
N GLU A 45 0.19 -3.72 -8.79
CA GLU A 45 -0.10 -3.15 -10.11
C GLU A 45 -0.10 -4.23 -11.19
N ARG A 46 0.84 -5.18 -11.13
CA ARG A 46 0.86 -6.34 -12.04
C ARG A 46 -0.43 -7.17 -11.93
N ILE A 47 -0.92 -7.41 -10.72
CA ILE A 47 -2.19 -8.13 -10.51
C ILE A 47 -3.37 -7.33 -11.05
N LEU A 48 -3.43 -6.01 -10.82
CA LEU A 48 -4.47 -5.14 -11.36
C LEU A 48 -4.49 -5.16 -12.89
N ASN A 49 -3.33 -5.12 -13.53
CA ASN A 49 -3.23 -5.20 -14.98
C ASN A 49 -3.79 -6.52 -15.54
N ILE A 50 -3.57 -7.63 -14.84
CA ILE A 50 -4.17 -8.92 -15.21
C ILE A 50 -5.70 -8.90 -15.00
N ILE A 51 -6.19 -8.29 -13.93
CA ILE A 51 -7.63 -8.12 -13.68
C ILE A 51 -8.27 -7.29 -14.81
N ARG A 52 -7.66 -6.16 -15.18
CA ARG A 52 -8.11 -5.30 -16.30
C ARG A 52 -8.11 -6.05 -17.63
N TYR A 53 -7.10 -6.88 -17.87
CA TYR A 53 -7.06 -7.75 -19.05
C TYR A 53 -8.27 -8.70 -19.11
N PHE A 54 -8.65 -9.33 -17.99
CA PHE A 54 -9.85 -10.16 -17.96
C PHE A 54 -11.14 -9.36 -18.15
N ASP A 55 -11.20 -8.12 -17.66
CA ASP A 55 -12.32 -7.23 -17.95
C ASP A 55 -12.51 -6.99 -19.44
N HIS A 56 -11.44 -6.72 -20.17
CA HIS A 56 -11.51 -6.57 -21.62
C HIS A 56 -11.97 -7.85 -22.31
N LYS A 57 -11.50 -9.04 -21.89
CA LYS A 57 -11.95 -10.32 -22.45
C LYS A 57 -13.42 -10.60 -22.17
N ILE A 58 -13.87 -10.37 -20.94
CA ILE A 58 -15.26 -10.54 -20.53
C ILE A 58 -16.16 -9.61 -21.34
N ALA A 59 -15.82 -8.31 -21.42
CA ALA A 59 -16.59 -7.32 -22.17
C ALA A 59 -16.70 -7.69 -23.66
N ARG A 60 -15.59 -8.14 -24.27
CA ARG A 60 -15.58 -8.59 -25.67
C ARG A 60 -16.54 -9.76 -25.90
N LEU A 61 -16.53 -10.76 -25.02
CA LEU A 61 -17.42 -11.91 -25.13
C LEU A 61 -18.89 -11.55 -24.94
N PHE A 62 -19.20 -10.63 -24.03
CA PHE A 62 -20.56 -10.11 -23.86
C PHE A 62 -21.05 -9.37 -25.10
N ASN A 63 -20.21 -8.52 -25.69
CA ASN A 63 -20.58 -7.74 -26.87
C ASN A 63 -20.68 -8.57 -28.15
N ALA A 64 -19.90 -9.65 -28.25
CA ALA A 64 -19.88 -10.52 -29.43
C ALA A 64 -21.02 -11.57 -29.46
N GLN A 65 -21.72 -11.79 -28.35
CA GLN A 65 -22.75 -12.83 -28.27
C GLN A 65 -24.15 -12.30 -28.56
N GLN A 66 -24.77 -12.77 -29.65
CA GLN A 66 -26.21 -12.95 -29.71
C GLN A 66 -26.54 -14.20 -28.88
N MET A 67 -26.86 -14.02 -27.60
CA MET A 67 -27.08 -15.16 -26.70
C MET A 67 -28.40 -15.87 -27.03
N ALA A 68 -28.33 -17.16 -27.40
CA ALA A 68 -29.52 -18.00 -27.46
C ALA A 68 -30.12 -18.16 -26.05
N SER A 69 -31.45 -18.10 -25.94
CA SER A 69 -32.17 -18.07 -24.64
C SER A 69 -31.86 -19.27 -23.73
N VAL A 70 -31.61 -20.45 -24.31
CA VAL A 70 -31.36 -21.71 -23.58
C VAL A 70 -30.02 -21.69 -22.84
N ASP A 71 -28.96 -21.13 -23.43
CA ASP A 71 -27.65 -21.04 -22.78
C ASP A 71 -27.67 -20.07 -21.60
N VAL A 72 -28.40 -18.96 -21.73
CA VAL A 72 -28.54 -17.97 -20.65
C VAL A 72 -29.15 -18.61 -19.41
N VAL A 73 -30.22 -19.41 -19.56
CA VAL A 73 -30.90 -20.07 -18.44
C VAL A 73 -29.96 -21.05 -17.73
N ARG A 74 -29.19 -21.84 -18.49
CA ARG A 74 -28.28 -22.85 -17.93
C ARG A 74 -27.15 -22.23 -17.10
N TYR A 75 -26.51 -21.17 -17.58
CA TYR A 75 -25.29 -20.63 -16.97
C TYR A 75 -25.54 -19.49 -15.97
N ARG A 76 -26.75 -18.91 -15.95
CA ARG A 76 -27.11 -17.78 -15.06
C ARG A 76 -26.81 -18.04 -13.57
N PRO A 77 -27.10 -19.20 -12.97
CA PRO A 77 -26.80 -19.44 -11.56
C PRO A 77 -25.30 -19.36 -11.25
N GLU A 78 -24.47 -19.92 -12.13
CA GLU A 78 -23.02 -19.94 -11.94
C GLU A 78 -22.41 -18.55 -12.12
N VAL A 79 -22.84 -17.81 -13.14
CA VAL A 79 -22.44 -16.39 -13.32
C VAL A 79 -22.81 -15.58 -12.08
N LYS A 80 -24.04 -15.74 -11.56
CA LYS A 80 -24.51 -15.04 -10.36
C LYS A 80 -23.61 -15.35 -9.16
N LYS A 81 -23.29 -16.62 -8.92
CA LYS A 81 -22.39 -17.04 -7.84
C LYS A 81 -21.02 -16.38 -7.97
N LEU A 82 -20.42 -16.40 -9.16
CA LEU A 82 -19.10 -15.79 -9.40
C LEU A 82 -19.10 -14.28 -9.16
N LEU A 83 -20.18 -13.57 -9.51
CA LEU A 83 -20.31 -12.15 -9.23
C LEU A 83 -20.48 -11.86 -7.74
N GLN A 84 -21.26 -12.68 -7.01
CA GLN A 84 -21.40 -12.56 -5.56
C GLN A 84 -20.07 -12.84 -4.83
N ASP A 85 -19.33 -13.86 -5.26
CA ASP A 85 -18.00 -14.15 -4.73
C ASP A 85 -17.04 -12.98 -4.95
N ARG A 86 -17.08 -12.35 -6.13
CA ARG A 86 -16.30 -11.16 -6.44
C ARG A 86 -16.66 -9.97 -5.55
N GLU A 87 -17.95 -9.72 -5.35
CA GLU A 87 -18.43 -8.65 -4.47
C GLU A 87 -17.88 -8.82 -3.04
N ARG A 88 -17.94 -10.06 -2.53
CA ARG A 88 -17.37 -10.40 -1.22
C ARG A 88 -15.86 -10.17 -1.17
N LEU A 89 -15.13 -10.53 -2.23
CA LEU A 89 -13.69 -10.29 -2.33
C LEU A 89 -13.37 -8.80 -2.36
N ALA A 90 -14.09 -8.01 -3.16
CA ALA A 90 -13.92 -6.56 -3.25
C ALA A 90 -14.13 -5.88 -1.88
N LYS A 91 -15.19 -6.24 -1.16
CA LYS A 91 -15.43 -5.76 0.21
C LYS A 91 -14.27 -6.06 1.16
N LYS A 92 -13.69 -7.26 1.07
CA LYS A 92 -12.52 -7.65 1.89
C LYS A 92 -11.26 -6.85 1.51
N ILE A 93 -11.03 -6.64 0.21
CA ILE A 93 -9.90 -5.85 -0.30
C ILE A 93 -10.00 -4.42 0.23
N VAL A 94 -11.16 -3.76 0.06
CA VAL A 94 -11.37 -2.38 0.53
C VAL A 94 -11.10 -2.28 2.03
N LYS A 95 -11.62 -3.22 2.84
CA LYS A 95 -11.37 -3.23 4.28
C LYS A 95 -9.88 -3.29 4.61
N LEU A 96 -9.12 -4.17 3.95
CA LEU A 96 -7.68 -4.31 4.19
C LEU A 96 -6.87 -3.14 3.64
N ASP A 97 -7.32 -2.51 2.55
CA ASP A 97 -6.65 -1.32 2.04
C ASP A 97 -6.85 -0.12 2.97
N LEU A 98 -8.01 0.01 3.62
CA LEU A 98 -8.20 1.01 4.67
C LEU A 98 -7.27 0.77 5.87
N GLU A 99 -7.13 -0.48 6.31
CA GLU A 99 -6.17 -0.85 7.36
C GLU A 99 -4.73 -0.51 6.96
N LEU A 100 -4.33 -0.84 5.73
CA LEU A 100 -3.02 -0.50 5.18
C LEU A 100 -2.76 1.01 5.18
N ILE A 101 -3.74 1.81 4.76
CA ILE A 101 -3.62 3.27 4.76
C ILE A 101 -3.41 3.78 6.18
N SER A 102 -4.20 3.30 7.14
CA SER A 102 -4.03 3.67 8.55
C SER A 102 -2.62 3.34 9.06
N THR A 103 -2.12 2.13 8.78
CA THR A 103 -0.75 1.73 9.16
C THR A 103 0.33 2.61 8.51
N ILE A 104 0.15 3.01 7.24
CA ILE A 104 1.07 3.94 6.56
C ILE A 104 1.06 5.32 7.25
N ASP A 105 -0.12 5.83 7.60
CA ASP A 105 -0.23 7.14 8.25
C ASP A 105 0.33 7.16 9.67
N GLU A 106 0.19 6.05 10.42
CA GLU A 106 0.82 5.86 11.73
C GLU A 106 2.35 5.94 11.60
N MET A 107 2.94 5.13 10.70
CA MET A 107 4.39 5.13 10.46
C MET A 107 4.93 6.47 9.98
N LYS A 108 4.18 7.16 9.11
CA LYS A 108 4.52 8.52 8.67
C LYS A 108 4.56 9.48 9.85
N SER A 109 3.59 9.40 10.76
CA SER A 109 3.50 10.26 11.93
C SER A 109 4.63 9.99 12.92
N GLU A 110 4.98 8.72 13.13
CA GLU A 110 6.11 8.30 13.95
C GLU A 110 7.45 8.82 13.40
N THR A 111 7.72 8.58 12.11
CA THR A 111 8.93 9.05 11.42
C THR A 111 9.08 10.57 11.52
N ILE A 112 7.99 11.33 11.30
CA ILE A 112 8.01 12.80 11.46
C ILE A 112 8.33 13.19 12.90
N GLY A 113 7.79 12.49 13.89
CA GLY A 113 8.08 12.70 15.30
C GLY A 113 9.56 12.49 15.62
N GLU A 114 10.17 11.43 15.10
CA GLU A 114 11.59 11.14 15.25
C GLU A 114 12.49 12.20 14.63
N LEU A 115 12.17 12.62 13.40
CA LEU A 115 12.92 13.68 12.71
C LEU A 115 12.88 15.00 13.49
N LYS A 116 11.72 15.37 14.04
CA LYS A 116 11.60 16.57 14.89
C LYS A 116 12.48 16.46 16.14
N ARG A 117 12.41 15.33 16.86
CA ARG A 117 13.26 15.09 18.04
C ARG A 117 14.75 15.18 17.69
N SER A 118 15.17 14.58 16.58
CA SER A 118 16.57 14.63 16.12
C SER A 118 17.04 16.06 15.81
N LEU A 119 16.20 16.87 15.17
CA LEU A 119 16.48 18.29 14.92
C LEU A 119 16.62 19.09 16.21
N ASP A 120 15.75 18.86 17.19
CA ASP A 120 15.78 19.53 18.48
C ASP A 120 17.02 19.13 19.30
N SER A 121 17.37 17.84 19.33
CA SER A 121 18.61 17.37 19.95
C SER A 121 19.85 18.00 19.31
N LYS A 122 19.87 18.15 17.97
CA LYS A 122 20.97 18.83 17.26
C LYS A 122 21.07 20.31 17.61
N ARG A 123 19.95 21.00 17.83
CA ARG A 123 19.93 22.41 18.29
C ARG A 123 20.46 22.55 19.71
N GLN A 124 20.07 21.65 20.60
CA GLN A 124 20.58 21.62 21.98
C GLN A 124 22.10 21.40 22.00
N LEU A 125 22.62 20.44 21.24
CA LEU A 125 24.07 20.21 21.15
C LEU A 125 24.84 21.44 20.68
N LYS A 126 24.33 22.16 19.66
CA LYS A 126 24.95 23.42 19.20
C LYS A 126 25.01 24.50 20.29
N SER A 127 24.03 24.56 21.19
CA SER A 127 24.05 25.52 22.29
C SER A 127 25.11 25.21 23.35
N PHE A 128 25.53 23.95 23.47
CA PHE A 128 26.65 23.55 24.34
C PHE A 128 28.02 23.92 23.76
N ASP A 129 28.20 23.80 22.44
CA ASP A 129 29.46 24.20 21.77
C ASP A 129 29.72 25.72 21.86
N VAL A 130 28.69 26.56 21.81
CA VAL A 130 28.83 28.02 21.94
C VAL A 130 29.17 28.44 23.39
N SER A 131 28.78 27.63 24.37
CA SER A 131 28.97 27.94 25.80
C SER A 131 30.35 27.53 26.34
N SER A 132 31.20 26.93 25.50
CA SER A 132 32.52 26.40 25.89
C SER A 132 33.72 27.23 25.38
N GLU A 133 33.50 28.42 24.83
CA GLU A 133 34.61 29.36 24.58
C GLU A 133 35.22 29.86 25.91
N PRO A 134 36.53 29.67 26.14
CA PRO A 134 37.17 30.12 27.38
C PRO A 134 37.24 31.65 27.41
N LEU A 135 36.74 32.23 28.50
CA LEU A 135 36.98 33.63 28.87
C LEU A 135 38.49 33.89 28.96
N VAL A 136 39.10 34.33 27.86
CA VAL A 136 40.44 34.91 27.87
C VAL A 136 40.35 36.25 28.60
N SER A 137 40.59 36.18 29.92
CA SER A 137 40.78 37.31 30.81
C SER A 137 41.85 38.26 30.25
N SER A 138 41.41 39.40 29.71
CA SER A 138 42.29 40.48 29.29
C SER A 138 42.85 41.22 30.52
N HIS A 139 43.89 40.66 31.14
CA HIS A 139 44.69 41.36 32.12
C HIS A 139 45.52 42.45 31.43
N LYS A 140 45.02 43.70 31.44
CA LYS A 140 45.82 44.88 31.09
C LYS A 140 46.83 45.16 32.22
N PRO A 141 48.14 45.28 31.93
CA PRO A 141 49.11 45.68 32.93
C PRO A 141 48.96 47.18 33.24
N ARG A 142 48.77 47.48 34.52
CA ARG A 142 48.77 48.83 35.09
C ARG A 142 50.21 49.35 35.07
N LYS A 143 50.51 50.30 34.19
CA LYS A 143 51.78 51.05 34.23
C LYS A 143 51.81 51.93 35.47
N THR A 144 52.75 51.66 36.37
CA THR A 144 53.18 52.55 37.45
C THR A 144 54.31 53.44 36.94
N ALA A 145 54.16 54.75 37.20
CA ALA A 145 55.14 55.86 37.26
C ALA A 145 56.41 55.77 36.41
#